data_AF-A0A529XKS9-F1
#
_entry.id   AF-A0A529XKS9-F1
#
_cell.length_a   1.000
_cell.length_b   1.000
_cell.length_c   1.000
_cell.angle_alpha   90.00
_cell.angle_beta   90.00
_cell.angle_gamma   90.00
#
_symmetry.space_group_name_H-M   'P 1'
#
loop_
_entity.id
_entity.type
_entity.pdbx_description
1 polymer ?
#
loop_
_entity_poly.entity_id
_entity_poly.type
_entity_poly.pdbx_seq_one_letter_code
_entity_poly.pdbx_strand_id
1 'polypeptide(L)'
;MIVVIAALAFRDVKVSARLLGIALILEVIMLVIFSLGVLFAHGGTNFSGDSLNVFKVFTPVAEQKVGDVAIPAGEAAVGIFMAFWSWVGFEMAPNYAEESRDPKRIIPQSLLISVIGLGLFYTFVSWCAVAAYPTEADMVAKAFSDGVNFFLTPIQTFVGGWGYQLMSLLILTSSFACGMAFHNTASRYLYSLAREGVLPQAIAETHDHHKSPHKASALQSVLAAIWVLLYGLAYGFDDPSGQAWLGVYTLFAVLGTGLLLVLQAVVSLAIYMWFKKNGGGSLLATVIAPLISLVVQLVLVYTLVANLATLGGTNGFARSIPYVGLAILIVGLIWGFVLRSTNPKAYGNIGHMVNEG
;
A
#
# COMPACT_ATOMS: atom_id res chain seq x y z
N MET A 1 4.12 6.74 18.25
CA MET A 1 4.29 5.65 17.27
C MET A 1 5.74 5.50 16.80
N ILE A 2 6.36 6.52 16.16
CA ILE A 2 7.71 6.44 15.57
C ILE A 2 8.77 5.91 16.55
N VAL A 3 8.83 6.43 17.78
CA VAL A 3 9.80 5.98 18.79
C VAL A 3 9.65 4.49 19.13
N VAL A 4 8.41 4.00 19.22
CA VAL A 4 8.12 2.59 19.50
C VAL A 4 8.53 1.72 18.32
N ILE A 5 8.19 2.14 17.08
CA ILE A 5 8.61 1.45 15.86
C ILE A 5 10.14 1.38 15.78
N ALA A 6 10.82 2.50 16.00
CA ALA A 6 12.27 2.57 16.00
C ALA A 6 12.85 1.57 17.02
N ALA A 7 12.42 1.65 18.28
CA ALA A 7 12.91 0.78 19.35
C ALA A 7 12.69 -0.71 19.08
N LEU A 8 11.56 -1.07 18.47
CA LEU A 8 11.27 -2.45 18.08
C LEU A 8 12.06 -2.90 16.84
N ALA A 9 12.30 -2.00 15.88
CA ALA A 9 13.15 -2.26 14.72
C ALA A 9 14.64 -2.38 15.08
N PHE A 10 15.08 -1.77 16.18
CA PHE A 10 16.42 -1.97 16.75
C PHE A 10 16.57 -3.37 17.37
N ARG A 11 15.50 -3.94 17.92
CA ARG A 11 15.48 -5.26 18.58
C ARG A 11 15.15 -6.37 17.58
N ASP A 12 15.19 -7.62 18.07
CA ASP A 12 15.00 -8.83 17.27
C ASP A 12 13.63 -8.81 16.52
N VAL A 13 13.70 -8.72 15.19
CA VAL A 13 12.54 -8.55 14.27
C VAL A 13 11.48 -9.65 14.47
N LYS A 14 11.90 -10.82 14.96
CA LYS A 14 11.03 -12.00 15.16
C LYS A 14 9.93 -11.77 16.18
N VAL A 15 10.18 -11.02 17.25
CA VAL A 15 9.18 -10.80 18.32
C VAL A 15 8.08 -9.88 17.80
N SER A 16 8.47 -8.78 17.18
CA SER A 16 7.55 -7.83 16.55
C SER A 16 6.70 -8.50 15.46
N ALA A 17 7.33 -9.30 14.59
CA ALA A 17 6.61 -10.02 13.53
C ALA A 17 5.57 -11.01 14.07
N ARG A 18 5.85 -11.72 15.18
CA ARG A 18 4.89 -12.66 15.78
C ARG A 18 3.68 -11.95 16.38
N LEU A 19 3.90 -10.89 17.14
CA LEU A 19 2.81 -10.12 17.76
C LEU A 19 1.89 -9.52 16.70
N LEU A 20 2.48 -8.93 15.66
CA LEU A 20 1.72 -8.40 14.53
C LEU A 20 0.99 -9.49 13.75
N GLY A 21 1.62 -10.65 13.56
CA GLY A 21 0.99 -11.79 12.90
C GLY A 21 -0.24 -12.30 13.65
N ILE A 22 -0.21 -12.32 14.99
CA ILE A 22 -1.38 -12.67 15.80
C ILE A 22 -2.49 -11.64 15.62
N ALA A 23 -2.18 -10.34 15.68
CA ALA A 23 -3.15 -9.28 15.46
C ALA A 23 -3.82 -9.40 14.07
N LEU A 24 -3.03 -9.63 13.02
CA LEU A 24 -3.54 -9.83 11.67
C LEU A 24 -4.47 -11.05 11.56
N ILE A 25 -4.12 -12.18 12.20
CA ILE A 25 -4.98 -13.37 12.20
C ILE A 25 -6.31 -13.05 12.91
N LEU A 26 -6.26 -12.35 14.04
CA LEU A 26 -7.48 -11.92 14.75
C LEU A 26 -8.33 -10.97 13.90
N GLU A 27 -7.71 -10.05 13.15
CA GLU A 27 -8.39 -9.16 12.19
C GLU A 27 -9.13 -9.96 11.11
N VAL A 28 -8.44 -10.92 10.48
CA VAL A 28 -9.05 -11.78 9.46
C VAL A 28 -10.21 -12.57 10.04
N ILE A 29 -10.04 -13.17 11.23
CA ILE A 29 -11.12 -13.90 11.92
C ILE A 29 -12.30 -12.97 12.20
N MET A 30 -12.06 -11.76 12.70
CA MET A 30 -13.12 -10.80 13.00
C MET A 30 -13.87 -10.35 11.74
N LEU A 31 -13.17 -10.13 10.64
CA LEU A 31 -13.80 -9.82 9.35
C LEU A 31 -14.63 -11.00 8.83
N VAL A 32 -14.17 -12.24 9.02
CA VAL A 32 -14.96 -13.43 8.70
C VAL A 32 -16.20 -13.53 9.58
N ILE A 33 -16.09 -13.31 10.89
CA ILE A 33 -17.24 -13.29 11.82
C ILE A 33 -18.25 -12.21 11.38
N PHE A 34 -17.77 -11.02 11.03
CA PHE A 34 -18.61 -9.95 10.49
C PHE A 34 -19.32 -10.38 9.20
N SER A 35 -18.58 -10.88 8.21
CA SER A 35 -19.14 -11.32 6.93
C SER A 35 -20.19 -12.42 7.10
N LEU A 36 -19.94 -13.40 7.98
CA LEU A 36 -20.91 -14.45 8.30
C LEU A 36 -22.14 -13.86 9.03
N GLY A 37 -21.94 -12.93 9.96
CA GLY A 37 -23.03 -12.23 10.65
C GLY A 37 -23.97 -11.52 9.67
N VAL A 38 -23.43 -10.80 8.69
CA VAL A 38 -24.23 -10.14 7.65
C VAL A 38 -24.96 -11.18 6.78
N LEU A 39 -24.26 -12.24 6.36
CA LEU A 39 -24.82 -13.28 5.49
C LEU A 39 -26.04 -13.98 6.12
N PHE A 40 -25.96 -14.29 7.42
CA PHE A 40 -27.01 -15.01 8.13
C PHE A 40 -28.13 -14.12 8.70
N ALA A 41 -27.86 -12.85 9.01
CA ALA A 41 -28.85 -11.97 9.67
C ALA A 41 -30.07 -11.64 8.79
N HIS A 42 -29.92 -11.61 7.46
CA HIS A 42 -30.99 -11.25 6.53
C HIS A 42 -31.36 -12.36 5.54
N GLY A 43 -30.90 -13.60 5.76
CA GLY A 43 -31.09 -14.68 4.79
C GLY A 43 -30.52 -14.38 3.39
N GLY A 44 -29.57 -13.44 3.28
CA GLY A 44 -28.97 -13.01 2.03
C GLY A 44 -29.76 -11.98 1.20
N THR A 45 -30.85 -11.39 1.68
CA THR A 45 -31.76 -10.57 0.84
C THR A 45 -31.16 -9.25 0.34
N ASN A 46 -30.16 -8.70 1.03
CA ASN A 46 -29.53 -7.43 0.64
C ASN A 46 -28.29 -7.63 -0.25
N PHE A 47 -27.96 -8.88 -0.61
CA PHE A 47 -26.86 -9.16 -1.51
C PHE A 47 -27.30 -8.96 -2.96
N SER A 48 -26.74 -7.95 -3.61
CA SER A 48 -26.94 -7.71 -5.04
C SER A 48 -25.78 -8.29 -5.84
N GLY A 49 -26.07 -9.13 -6.84
CA GLY A 49 -25.08 -9.56 -7.83
C GLY A 49 -24.61 -8.41 -8.72
N ASP A 50 -25.40 -7.34 -8.82
CA ASP A 50 -25.05 -6.14 -9.59
C ASP A 50 -23.91 -5.33 -8.93
N SER A 51 -23.70 -5.50 -7.62
CA SER A 51 -22.52 -4.94 -6.92
C SER A 51 -21.21 -5.67 -7.27
N LEU A 52 -21.29 -6.90 -7.81
CA LEU A 52 -20.14 -7.68 -8.29
C LEU A 52 -19.86 -7.46 -9.79
N ASN A 53 -20.65 -6.63 -10.46
CA ASN A 53 -20.52 -6.39 -11.89
C ASN A 53 -19.26 -5.56 -12.21
N VAL A 54 -18.19 -6.25 -12.60
CA VAL A 54 -16.89 -5.65 -12.94
C VAL A 54 -16.97 -4.65 -14.09
N PHE A 55 -17.96 -4.74 -14.98
CA PHE A 55 -18.07 -3.83 -16.12
C PHE A 55 -18.52 -2.43 -15.72
N LYS A 56 -19.07 -2.25 -14.51
CA LYS A 56 -19.36 -0.92 -13.95
C LYS A 56 -18.11 -0.08 -13.74
N VAL A 57 -16.91 -0.67 -13.73
CA VAL A 57 -15.66 0.11 -13.69
C VAL A 57 -15.46 0.96 -14.95
N PHE A 58 -16.09 0.61 -16.07
CA PHE A 58 -15.98 1.33 -17.34
C PHE A 58 -17.09 2.35 -17.56
N THR A 59 -18.06 2.48 -16.65
CA THR A 59 -19.05 3.55 -16.76
C THR A 59 -18.38 4.89 -16.43
N PRO A 60 -18.55 5.92 -17.27
CA PRO A 60 -17.97 7.23 -17.01
C PRO A 60 -18.32 7.73 -15.61
N VAL A 61 -17.32 8.20 -14.87
CA VAL A 61 -17.49 8.58 -13.45
C VAL A 61 -18.59 9.64 -13.26
N ALA A 62 -18.78 10.53 -14.23
CA ALA A 62 -19.83 11.56 -14.21
C ALA A 62 -21.26 11.01 -14.40
N GLU A 63 -21.39 9.78 -14.89
CA GLU A 63 -22.67 9.10 -15.14
C GLU A 63 -23.03 8.12 -14.02
N GLN A 64 -22.15 7.95 -13.02
CA GLN A 64 -22.37 7.00 -11.93
C GLN A 64 -23.38 7.54 -10.91
N LYS A 65 -24.44 6.77 -10.69
CA LYS A 65 -25.47 7.02 -9.69
C LYS A 65 -25.84 5.73 -8.99
N VAL A 66 -26.26 5.86 -7.73
CA VAL A 66 -26.81 4.78 -6.92
C VAL A 66 -28.21 5.20 -6.50
N GLY A 67 -29.22 4.67 -7.19
CA GLY A 67 -30.58 5.21 -7.12
C GLY A 67 -30.61 6.69 -7.55
N ASP A 68 -31.15 7.55 -6.68
CA ASP A 68 -31.20 9.01 -6.90
C ASP A 68 -29.95 9.76 -6.42
N VAL A 69 -28.99 9.07 -5.80
CA VAL A 69 -27.76 9.69 -5.27
C VAL A 69 -26.70 9.74 -6.38
N ALA A 70 -26.30 10.96 -6.77
CA ALA A 70 -25.21 11.17 -7.71
C ALA A 70 -23.85 10.95 -7.02
N ILE A 71 -22.98 10.14 -7.61
CA ILE A 71 -21.59 10.02 -7.18
C ILE A 71 -20.82 11.17 -7.84
N PRO A 72 -20.18 12.08 -7.06
CA PRO A 72 -19.44 13.18 -7.64
C PRO A 72 -18.37 12.71 -8.63
N ALA A 73 -18.18 13.48 -9.71
CA ALA A 73 -17.16 13.20 -10.71
C ALA A 73 -15.78 13.15 -10.03
N GLY A 74 -15.14 11.98 -10.08
CA GLY A 74 -13.83 11.71 -9.49
C GLY A 74 -13.84 10.76 -8.29
N GLU A 75 -14.97 10.55 -7.61
CA GLU A 75 -15.04 9.67 -6.44
C GLU A 75 -14.89 8.18 -6.81
N ALA A 76 -15.39 7.76 -7.96
CA ALA A 76 -15.15 6.39 -8.43
C ALA A 76 -13.67 6.16 -8.76
N ALA A 77 -13.00 7.17 -9.32
CA ALA A 77 -11.56 7.15 -9.55
C ALA A 77 -10.77 7.08 -8.23
N VAL A 78 -11.24 7.79 -7.20
CA VAL A 78 -10.73 7.68 -5.82
C VAL A 78 -10.91 6.26 -5.29
N GLY A 79 -12.10 5.66 -5.45
CA GLY A 79 -12.37 4.28 -5.02
C GLY A 79 -11.44 3.26 -5.68
N ILE A 80 -11.21 3.37 -6.98
CA ILE A 80 -10.24 2.53 -7.71
C ILE A 80 -8.82 2.74 -7.15
N PHE A 81 -8.40 3.99 -6.94
CA PHE A 81 -7.10 4.28 -6.34
C PHE A 81 -6.96 3.67 -4.94
N MET A 82 -7.97 3.83 -4.07
CA MET A 82 -7.98 3.28 -2.71
C MET A 82 -7.93 1.75 -2.72
N ALA A 83 -8.62 1.12 -3.68
CA ALA A 83 -8.52 -0.32 -3.90
C ALA A 83 -7.08 -0.71 -4.30
N PHE A 84 -6.43 -0.02 -5.24
CA PHE A 84 -5.03 -0.33 -5.57
C PHE A 84 -4.08 -0.09 -4.40
N TRP A 85 -4.32 0.98 -3.64
CA TRP A 85 -3.53 1.29 -2.45
C TRP A 85 -3.63 0.18 -1.39
N SER A 86 -4.80 -0.43 -1.19
CA SER A 86 -4.97 -1.52 -0.24
C SER A 86 -4.22 -2.81 -0.61
N TRP A 87 -3.72 -2.92 -1.86
CA TRP A 87 -2.84 -4.01 -2.29
C TRP A 87 -1.35 -3.70 -2.15
N VAL A 88 -0.95 -2.45 -1.93
CA VAL A 88 0.47 -2.09 -1.81
C VAL A 88 1.13 -2.92 -0.71
N GLY A 89 2.23 -3.58 -1.05
CA GLY A 89 2.97 -4.43 -0.13
C GLY A 89 3.10 -5.88 -0.58
N PHE A 90 2.30 -6.35 -1.56
CA PHE A 90 2.48 -7.70 -2.11
C PHE A 90 3.88 -7.88 -2.71
N GLU A 91 4.43 -6.82 -3.30
CA GLU A 91 5.73 -6.77 -3.95
C GLU A 91 6.92 -6.80 -2.98
N MET A 92 6.66 -6.90 -1.67
CA MET A 92 7.70 -7.01 -0.65
C MET A 92 8.24 -8.44 -0.48
N ALA A 93 7.57 -9.45 -1.01
CA ALA A 93 8.01 -10.85 -0.87
C ALA A 93 9.46 -11.10 -1.33
N PRO A 94 9.94 -10.54 -2.46
CA PRO A 94 11.33 -10.69 -2.91
C PRO A 94 12.37 -10.15 -1.93
N ASN A 95 12.04 -9.17 -1.08
CA ASN A 95 12.97 -8.63 -0.09
C ASN A 95 13.35 -9.67 0.98
N TYR A 96 12.53 -10.72 1.13
CA TYR A 96 12.78 -11.84 2.03
C TYR A 96 13.23 -13.09 1.26
N ALA A 97 13.62 -12.95 -0.02
CA ALA A 97 14.13 -14.05 -0.82
C ALA A 97 15.37 -14.67 -0.17
N GLU A 98 16.28 -13.86 0.36
CA GLU A 98 17.50 -14.36 1.04
C GLU A 98 17.18 -15.11 2.36
N GLU A 99 16.04 -14.83 2.98
CA GLU A 99 15.57 -15.49 4.20
C GLU A 99 14.68 -16.72 3.91
N SER A 100 14.38 -17.00 2.63
CA SER A 100 13.46 -18.07 2.20
C SER A 100 14.19 -19.39 1.94
N ARG A 101 13.55 -20.51 2.32
CA ARG A 101 14.12 -21.87 2.16
C ARG A 101 14.33 -22.27 0.70
N ASP A 102 13.40 -21.88 -0.17
CA ASP A 102 13.45 -22.14 -1.60
C ASP A 102 12.92 -20.90 -2.34
N PRO A 103 13.76 -19.87 -2.54
CA PRO A 103 13.30 -18.59 -3.03
C PRO A 103 12.71 -18.69 -4.44
N LYS A 104 13.25 -19.59 -5.28
CA LYS A 104 12.81 -19.78 -6.67
C LYS A 104 11.39 -20.32 -6.78
N ARG A 105 10.92 -21.08 -5.79
CA ARG A 105 9.55 -21.62 -5.77
C ARG A 105 8.61 -20.84 -4.85
N ILE A 106 9.08 -20.50 -3.64
CA ILE A 106 8.25 -19.90 -2.60
C ILE A 106 7.89 -18.45 -2.95
N ILE A 107 8.83 -17.64 -3.44
CA ILE A 107 8.56 -16.22 -3.71
C ILE A 107 7.48 -16.05 -4.79
N PRO A 108 7.57 -16.68 -5.99
CA PRO A 108 6.52 -16.55 -7.01
C PRO A 108 5.14 -17.05 -6.53
N GLN A 109 5.10 -18.17 -5.80
CA GLN A 109 3.86 -18.71 -5.25
C GLN A 109 3.25 -17.79 -4.19
N SER A 110 4.07 -17.26 -3.29
CA SER A 110 3.61 -16.33 -2.25
C SER A 110 3.01 -15.07 -2.85
N LEU A 111 3.61 -14.52 -3.91
CA LEU A 111 3.09 -13.36 -4.63
C LEU A 111 1.70 -13.67 -5.23
N LEU A 112 1.58 -14.79 -5.94
CA LEU A 112 0.33 -15.16 -6.61
C LEU A 112 -0.79 -15.46 -5.60
N ILE A 113 -0.47 -16.21 -4.53
CA ILE A 113 -1.42 -16.52 -3.45
C ILE A 113 -1.85 -15.24 -2.73
N SER A 114 -0.92 -14.30 -2.48
CA SER A 114 -1.25 -13.03 -1.82
C SER A 114 -2.18 -12.20 -2.69
N VAL A 115 -1.87 -12.02 -3.98
CA VAL A 115 -2.68 -11.18 -4.88
C VAL A 115 -4.08 -11.77 -5.09
N ILE A 116 -4.18 -13.06 -5.41
CA ILE A 116 -5.47 -13.72 -5.67
C ILE A 116 -6.26 -13.90 -4.36
N GLY A 117 -5.59 -14.36 -3.30
CA GLY A 117 -6.22 -14.61 -2.00
C GLY A 117 -6.76 -13.33 -1.38
N LEU A 118 -5.98 -12.26 -1.35
CA LEU A 118 -6.44 -10.95 -0.88
C LEU A 118 -7.55 -10.40 -1.77
N GLY A 119 -7.47 -10.59 -3.09
CA GLY A 119 -8.54 -10.13 -3.98
C GLY A 119 -9.88 -10.81 -3.76
N LEU A 120 -9.89 -12.12 -3.60
CA LEU A 120 -11.10 -12.86 -3.24
C LEU A 120 -11.62 -12.43 -1.86
N PHE A 121 -10.72 -12.31 -0.88
CA PHE A 121 -11.09 -11.95 0.49
C PHE A 121 -11.63 -10.52 0.59
N TYR A 122 -10.92 -9.53 0.04
CA TYR A 122 -11.35 -8.13 0.04
C TYR A 122 -12.64 -7.93 -0.74
N THR A 123 -12.81 -8.61 -1.89
CA THR A 123 -14.07 -8.56 -2.65
C THR A 123 -15.21 -9.11 -1.81
N PHE A 124 -15.04 -10.27 -1.17
CA PHE A 124 -16.06 -10.88 -0.32
C PHE A 124 -16.43 -10.01 0.88
N VAL A 125 -15.43 -9.54 1.63
CA VAL A 125 -15.66 -8.68 2.82
C VAL A 125 -16.30 -7.36 2.42
N SER A 126 -15.87 -6.74 1.31
CA SER A 126 -16.47 -5.49 0.81
C SER A 126 -17.90 -5.71 0.34
N TRP A 127 -18.20 -6.85 -0.30
CA TRP A 127 -19.56 -7.20 -0.69
C TRP A 127 -20.47 -7.39 0.52
N CYS A 128 -19.98 -8.05 1.58
CA CYS A 128 -20.69 -8.12 2.86
C CYS A 128 -20.88 -6.72 3.48
N ALA A 129 -19.87 -5.84 3.43
CA ALA A 129 -19.99 -4.49 3.98
C ALA A 129 -21.05 -3.66 3.25
N VAL A 130 -21.15 -3.77 1.92
CA VAL A 130 -22.20 -3.12 1.13
C VAL A 130 -23.58 -3.70 1.48
N ALA A 131 -23.70 -5.03 1.54
CA ALA A 131 -24.96 -5.71 1.87
C ALA A 131 -25.42 -5.53 3.33
N ALA A 132 -24.53 -5.04 4.21
CA ALA A 132 -24.84 -4.78 5.60
C ALA A 132 -25.76 -3.56 5.79
N TYR A 133 -25.86 -2.70 4.78
CA TYR A 133 -26.77 -1.56 4.77
C TYR A 133 -28.12 -1.93 4.15
N PRO A 134 -29.23 -1.28 4.55
CA PRO A 134 -30.56 -1.61 4.03
C PRO A 134 -30.70 -1.34 2.53
N THR A 135 -30.12 -0.24 2.05
CA THR A 135 -30.11 0.12 0.63
C THR A 135 -28.74 0.63 0.21
N GLU A 136 -28.45 0.58 -1.09
CA GLU A 136 -27.20 1.15 -1.63
C GLU A 136 -27.12 2.67 -1.39
N ALA A 137 -28.26 3.38 -1.36
CA ALA A 137 -28.31 4.82 -1.05
C ALA A 137 -27.92 5.11 0.40
N ASP A 138 -28.37 4.29 1.36
CA ASP A 138 -27.98 4.41 2.77
C ASP A 138 -26.49 4.14 2.96
N MET A 139 -25.97 3.13 2.26
CA MET A 139 -24.55 2.79 2.25
C MET A 139 -23.71 3.97 1.77
N VAL A 140 -24.06 4.55 0.62
CA VAL A 140 -23.35 5.71 0.04
C VAL A 140 -23.44 6.92 0.97
N ALA A 141 -24.63 7.22 1.50
CA ALA A 141 -24.81 8.33 2.43
C ALA A 141 -23.95 8.16 3.69
N LYS A 142 -23.84 6.93 4.22
CA LYS A 142 -22.98 6.63 5.37
C LYS A 142 -21.49 6.74 5.01
N ALA A 143 -21.08 6.26 3.84
CA ALA A 143 -19.70 6.37 3.39
C ALA A 143 -19.23 7.85 3.30
N PHE A 144 -20.09 8.74 2.82
CA PHE A 144 -19.79 10.17 2.72
C PHE A 144 -19.91 10.93 4.04
N SER A 145 -20.88 10.58 4.89
CA SER A 145 -21.11 11.29 6.16
C SER A 145 -20.19 10.82 7.30
N ASP A 146 -19.78 9.55 7.29
CA ASP A 146 -19.05 8.91 8.38
C ASP A 146 -18.29 7.66 7.89
N GLY A 147 -17.33 7.88 7.00
CA GLY A 147 -16.48 6.83 6.45
C GLY A 147 -15.68 6.06 7.50
N VAL A 148 -15.35 6.70 8.64
CA VAL A 148 -14.61 6.06 9.74
C VAL A 148 -15.42 4.93 10.36
N ASN A 149 -16.72 5.15 10.61
CA ASN A 149 -17.58 4.11 11.18
C ASN A 149 -18.32 3.28 10.12
N PHE A 150 -17.94 3.39 8.83
CA PHE A 150 -18.57 2.65 7.74
C PHE A 150 -18.52 1.12 7.95
N PHE A 151 -17.41 0.60 8.47
CA PHE A 151 -17.30 -0.82 8.85
C PHE A 151 -17.72 -1.08 10.31
N LEU A 152 -17.40 -0.15 11.22
CA LEU A 152 -17.63 -0.36 12.65
C LEU A 152 -19.12 -0.37 13.01
N THR A 153 -19.95 0.45 12.34
CA THR A 153 -21.40 0.50 12.59
C THR A 153 -22.05 -0.84 12.23
N PRO A 154 -21.86 -1.41 11.01
CA PRO A 154 -22.27 -2.77 10.72
C PRO A 154 -21.73 -3.83 11.68
N ILE A 155 -20.45 -3.79 12.03
CA ILE A 155 -19.87 -4.76 12.97
C ILE A 155 -20.61 -4.72 14.31
N GLN A 156 -20.91 -3.52 14.83
CA GLN A 156 -21.70 -3.39 16.05
C GLN A 156 -23.09 -4.00 15.91
N THR A 157 -23.76 -3.75 14.79
CA THR A 157 -25.12 -4.26 14.51
C THR A 157 -25.17 -5.77 14.35
N PHE A 158 -24.23 -6.36 13.60
CA PHE A 158 -24.27 -7.77 13.18
C PHE A 158 -23.46 -8.70 14.09
N VAL A 159 -22.47 -8.19 14.81
CA VAL A 159 -21.60 -8.98 15.69
C VAL A 159 -21.82 -8.61 17.17
N GLY A 160 -22.24 -7.38 17.45
CA GLY A 160 -22.50 -6.85 18.78
C GLY A 160 -21.42 -5.89 19.28
N GLY A 161 -21.67 -5.28 20.45
CA GLY A 161 -20.77 -4.27 21.03
C GLY A 161 -19.35 -4.77 21.32
N TRP A 162 -19.18 -6.05 21.64
CA TRP A 162 -17.84 -6.64 21.82
C TRP A 162 -17.04 -6.68 20.51
N GLY A 163 -17.73 -6.94 19.39
CA GLY A 163 -17.12 -6.95 18.06
C GLY A 163 -16.65 -5.57 17.65
N TYR A 164 -17.45 -4.53 17.95
CA TYR A 164 -17.06 -3.13 17.76
C TYR A 164 -15.80 -2.78 18.54
N GLN A 165 -15.75 -3.10 19.84
CA GLN A 165 -14.61 -2.78 20.71
C GLN A 165 -13.34 -3.51 20.26
N LEU A 166 -13.47 -4.81 19.95
CA LEU A 166 -12.34 -5.61 19.49
C LEU A 166 -11.84 -5.14 18.13
N MET A 167 -12.72 -4.88 17.16
CA MET A 167 -12.31 -4.36 15.85
C MET A 167 -11.65 -2.97 15.99
N SER A 168 -12.18 -2.09 16.84
CA SER A 168 -11.58 -0.78 17.09
C SER A 168 -10.15 -0.91 17.63
N LEU A 169 -9.90 -1.84 18.54
CA LEU A 169 -8.56 -2.15 19.03
C LEU A 169 -7.67 -2.72 17.91
N LEU A 170 -8.21 -3.65 17.12
CA LEU A 170 -7.49 -4.32 16.05
C LEU A 170 -7.07 -3.34 14.94
N ILE A 171 -7.91 -2.36 14.58
CA ILE A 171 -7.56 -1.30 13.63
C ILE A 171 -6.33 -0.51 14.09
N LEU A 172 -6.24 -0.21 15.40
CA LEU A 172 -5.08 0.47 15.97
C LEU A 172 -3.81 -0.39 15.90
N THR A 173 -3.93 -1.69 16.21
CA THR A 173 -2.79 -2.62 16.11
C THR A 173 -2.36 -2.84 14.67
N SER A 174 -3.30 -2.91 13.72
CA SER A 174 -3.06 -3.04 12.28
C SER A 174 -2.31 -1.83 11.73
N SER A 175 -2.73 -0.63 12.13
CA SER A 175 -2.08 0.63 11.73
C SER A 175 -0.62 0.67 12.20
N PHE A 176 -0.37 0.21 13.43
CA PHE A 176 0.99 0.05 13.96
C PHE A 176 1.78 -1.04 13.20
N ALA A 177 1.13 -2.16 12.88
CA ALA A 177 1.71 -3.27 12.13
C ALA A 177 2.21 -2.81 10.75
N CYS A 178 1.34 -2.10 10.04
CA CYS A 178 1.60 -1.52 8.74
C CYS A 178 2.78 -0.54 8.80
N GLY A 179 2.79 0.36 9.78
CA GLY A 179 3.91 1.27 10.01
C GLY A 179 5.24 0.55 10.25
N MET A 180 5.25 -0.52 11.06
CA MET A 180 6.45 -1.33 11.28
C MET A 180 6.91 -2.05 10.01
N ALA A 181 5.98 -2.59 9.21
CA ALA A 181 6.31 -3.27 7.97
C ALA A 181 7.00 -2.31 6.98
N PHE A 182 6.43 -1.11 6.76
CA PHE A 182 7.05 -0.09 5.91
C PHE A 182 8.41 0.39 6.44
N HIS A 183 8.54 0.58 7.76
CA HIS A 183 9.80 0.97 8.37
C HIS A 183 10.90 -0.07 8.13
N ASN A 184 10.59 -1.35 8.33
CA ASN A 184 11.53 -2.45 8.11
C ASN A 184 11.94 -2.55 6.63
N THR A 185 10.98 -2.43 5.72
CA THR A 185 11.23 -2.41 4.28
C THR A 185 12.14 -1.24 3.89
N ALA A 186 11.80 -0.02 4.29
CA ALA A 186 12.59 1.17 3.96
C ALA A 186 14.03 1.06 4.51
N SER A 187 14.18 0.57 5.73
CA SER A 187 15.48 0.34 6.36
C SER A 187 16.33 -0.68 5.58
N ARG A 188 15.73 -1.77 5.10
CA ARG A 188 16.41 -2.78 4.27
C ARG A 188 16.81 -2.23 2.90
N TYR A 189 15.96 -1.43 2.25
CA TYR A 189 16.32 -0.76 0.99
C TYR A 189 17.50 0.19 1.17
N LEU A 190 17.45 1.06 2.20
CA LEU A 190 18.55 1.98 2.52
C LEU A 190 19.85 1.23 2.80
N TYR A 191 19.77 0.12 3.55
CA TYR A 191 20.91 -0.75 3.81
C TYR A 191 21.50 -1.37 2.53
N SER A 192 20.66 -1.95 1.64
CA SER A 192 21.15 -2.57 0.40
C SER A 192 21.81 -1.56 -0.52
N LEU A 193 21.19 -0.38 -0.69
CA LEU A 193 21.73 0.71 -1.50
C LEU A 193 23.07 1.21 -0.93
N ALA A 194 23.20 1.33 0.39
CA ALA A 194 24.46 1.72 1.02
C ALA A 194 25.54 0.65 0.87
N ARG A 195 25.18 -0.63 1.00
CA ARG A 195 26.08 -1.78 0.83
C ARG A 195 26.62 -1.86 -0.61
N GLU A 196 25.76 -1.59 -1.59
CA GLU A 196 26.11 -1.57 -3.02
C GLU A 196 26.89 -0.31 -3.44
N GLY A 197 27.12 0.63 -2.51
CA GLY A 197 27.88 1.87 -2.77
C GLY A 197 27.07 2.96 -3.48
N VAL A 198 25.74 2.81 -3.54
CA VAL A 198 24.81 3.83 -4.06
C VAL A 198 24.59 4.95 -3.04
N LEU A 199 24.64 4.62 -1.75
CA LEU A 199 24.53 5.55 -0.61
C LEU A 199 25.80 5.47 0.27
N PRO A 200 26.02 6.44 1.19
CA PRO A 200 27.16 6.41 2.10
C PRO A 200 27.28 5.08 2.87
N GLN A 201 28.47 4.46 2.80
CA GLN A 201 28.75 3.15 3.40
C GLN A 201 28.44 3.07 4.90
N ALA A 202 28.51 4.19 5.63
CA ALA A 202 28.17 4.25 7.04
C ALA A 202 26.73 3.79 7.34
N ILE A 203 25.81 3.87 6.38
CA ILE A 203 24.41 3.44 6.54
C ILE A 203 24.28 1.91 6.41
N ALA A 204 25.25 1.24 5.77
CA ALA A 204 25.28 -0.20 5.53
C ALA A 204 25.74 -1.02 6.75
N GLU A 205 25.78 -0.43 7.95
CA GLU A 205 26.20 -1.13 9.16
C GLU A 205 25.04 -1.88 9.82
N THR A 206 25.29 -3.13 10.18
CA THR A 206 24.36 -3.93 10.99
C THR A 206 24.77 -3.92 12.46
N HIS A 207 23.79 -4.06 13.35
CA HIS A 207 24.03 -4.13 14.79
C HIS A 207 24.80 -5.41 15.15
N ASP A 208 25.82 -5.32 16.00
CA ASP A 208 26.72 -6.46 16.32
C ASP A 208 25.99 -7.71 16.83
N HIS A 209 25.09 -7.55 17.79
CA HIS A 209 24.31 -8.66 18.37
C HIS A 209 23.05 -9.04 17.58
N HIS A 210 22.21 -8.07 17.21
CA HIS A 210 20.90 -8.34 16.58
C HIS A 210 20.95 -8.49 15.06
N LYS A 211 22.07 -8.12 14.43
CA LYS A 211 22.27 -8.10 12.97
C LYS A 211 21.23 -7.28 12.19
N SER A 212 20.53 -6.37 12.86
CA SER A 212 19.56 -5.45 12.27
C SER A 212 20.24 -4.23 11.62
N PRO A 213 19.71 -3.66 10.53
CA PRO A 213 20.28 -2.48 9.86
C PRO A 213 19.99 -1.19 10.64
N HIS A 214 20.63 -1.07 11.80
CA HIS A 214 20.28 -0.09 12.83
C HIS A 214 20.49 1.37 12.40
N LYS A 215 21.54 1.68 11.63
CA LYS A 215 21.80 3.04 11.12
C LYS A 215 20.80 3.45 10.04
N ALA A 216 20.45 2.53 9.15
CA ALA A 216 19.39 2.74 8.16
C ALA A 216 18.03 2.95 8.83
N SER A 217 17.72 2.17 9.87
CA SER A 217 16.52 2.33 10.69
C SER A 217 16.47 3.69 11.39
N ALA A 218 17.59 4.13 11.99
CA ALA A 218 17.69 5.44 12.62
C ALA A 218 17.46 6.57 11.61
N LEU A 219 18.08 6.50 10.43
CA LEU A 219 17.89 7.48 9.36
C LEU A 219 16.42 7.55 8.95
N GLN A 220 15.77 6.40 8.72
CA GLN A 220 14.36 6.35 8.37
C GLN A 220 13.47 6.95 9.47
N SER A 221 13.74 6.66 10.75
CA SER A 221 13.00 7.24 11.87
C SER A 221 13.17 8.76 11.96
N VAL A 222 14.38 9.27 11.72
CA VAL A 222 14.64 10.71 11.69
C VAL A 222 13.88 11.37 10.54
N LEU A 223 13.92 10.79 9.34
CA LEU A 223 13.16 11.30 8.19
C LEU A 223 11.65 11.32 8.47
N ALA A 224 11.11 10.25 9.05
CA ALA A 224 9.70 10.19 9.44
C ALA A 224 9.34 11.26 10.49
N ALA A 225 10.21 11.46 11.50
CA ALA A 225 10.00 12.48 12.53
C ALA A 225 10.05 13.90 11.97
N ILE A 226 10.98 14.18 11.04
CA ILE A 226 11.06 15.47 10.34
C ILE A 226 9.77 15.74 9.58
N TRP A 227 9.26 14.77 8.82
CA TRP A 227 8.02 14.95 8.06
C TRP A 227 6.81 15.21 8.94
N VAL A 228 6.67 14.44 10.03
CA VAL A 228 5.60 14.66 11.02
C VAL A 228 5.72 16.04 11.66
N LEU A 229 6.93 16.46 12.03
CA LEU A 229 7.17 17.77 12.62
C LEU A 229 6.84 18.90 11.66
N LEU A 230 7.30 18.83 10.40
CA LEU A 230 7.04 19.85 9.38
C LEU A 230 5.53 20.01 9.13
N TYR A 231 4.79 18.90 9.08
CA TYR A 231 3.34 18.95 8.91
C TYR A 231 2.63 19.52 10.14
N GLY A 232 3.01 19.09 11.34
CA GLY A 232 2.45 19.64 12.58
C GLY A 232 2.74 21.13 12.76
N LEU A 233 3.92 21.60 12.33
CA LEU A 233 4.25 23.03 12.32
C LEU A 233 3.44 23.82 11.28
N ALA A 234 3.14 23.23 10.12
CA ALA A 234 2.40 23.88 9.05
C ALA A 234 0.88 23.95 9.30
N TYR A 235 0.30 22.92 9.93
CA TYR A 235 -1.14 22.75 10.08
C TYR A 235 -1.64 22.66 11.53
N GLY A 236 -0.74 22.74 12.52
CA GLY A 236 -1.05 22.69 13.94
C GLY A 236 -1.04 21.28 14.54
N PHE A 237 -0.93 21.21 15.86
CA PHE A 237 -0.96 19.96 16.65
C PHE A 237 -2.28 19.77 17.42
N ASP A 238 -3.17 20.75 17.35
CA ASP A 238 -4.25 20.94 18.34
C ASP A 238 -5.44 19.99 18.14
N ASP A 239 -5.57 19.37 16.97
CA ASP A 239 -6.66 18.44 16.64
C ASP A 239 -6.11 17.09 16.13
N PRO A 240 -6.17 16.02 16.94
CA PRO A 240 -5.82 14.65 16.53
C PRO A 240 -6.68 14.10 15.38
N SER A 241 -7.90 14.61 15.21
CA SER A 241 -8.80 14.32 14.08
C SER A 241 -8.72 15.37 12.97
N GLY A 242 -7.81 16.34 13.12
CA GLY A 242 -7.66 17.44 12.20
C GLY A 242 -7.08 17.01 10.85
N GLN A 243 -7.26 17.89 9.87
CA GLN A 243 -6.74 17.74 8.51
C GLN A 243 -5.22 17.49 8.46
N ALA A 244 -4.46 17.89 9.49
CA ALA A 244 -3.02 17.66 9.57
C ALA A 244 -2.68 16.16 9.55
N TRP A 245 -3.31 15.35 10.40
CA TRP A 245 -2.98 13.92 10.54
C TRP A 245 -3.59 13.07 9.44
N LEU A 246 -4.85 13.32 9.11
CA LEU A 246 -5.52 12.68 7.97
C LEU A 246 -4.81 13.03 6.67
N GLY A 247 -4.43 14.31 6.49
CA GLY A 247 -3.71 14.79 5.31
C GLY A 247 -2.31 14.19 5.19
N VAL A 248 -1.53 14.10 6.26
CA VAL A 248 -0.24 13.38 6.21
C VAL A 248 -0.48 11.94 5.75
N TYR A 249 -1.40 11.23 6.39
CA TYR A 249 -1.63 9.82 6.04
C TYR A 249 -2.08 9.65 4.59
N THR A 250 -3.08 10.40 4.13
CA THR A 250 -3.65 10.27 2.79
C THR A 250 -2.74 10.83 1.71
N LEU A 251 -2.10 11.98 1.91
CA LEU A 251 -1.29 12.62 0.88
C LEU A 251 0.04 11.89 0.66
N PHE A 252 0.68 11.38 1.72
CA PHE A 252 1.86 10.53 1.56
C PHE A 252 1.51 9.16 0.98
N ALA A 253 0.33 8.60 1.29
CA ALA A 253 -0.16 7.42 0.61
C ALA A 253 -0.36 7.67 -0.89
N VAL A 254 -1.01 8.77 -1.27
CA VAL A 254 -1.20 9.15 -2.68
C VAL A 254 0.14 9.33 -3.40
N LEU A 255 1.09 10.04 -2.80
CA LEU A 255 2.44 10.20 -3.36
C LEU A 255 3.16 8.85 -3.48
N GLY A 256 3.17 8.05 -2.42
CA GLY A 256 3.87 6.77 -2.36
C GLY A 256 3.30 5.76 -3.35
N THR A 257 2.00 5.55 -3.35
CA THR A 257 1.31 4.65 -4.30
C THR A 257 1.47 5.14 -5.73
N GLY A 258 1.37 6.45 -5.99
CA GLY A 258 1.62 7.01 -7.32
C GLY A 258 3.03 6.70 -7.82
N LEU A 259 4.05 6.90 -6.99
CA LEU A 259 5.44 6.56 -7.33
C LEU A 259 5.64 5.05 -7.52
N LEU A 260 5.00 4.22 -6.71
CA LEU A 260 5.05 2.77 -6.86
C LEU A 260 4.42 2.32 -8.17
N LEU A 261 3.27 2.88 -8.57
CA LEU A 261 2.65 2.56 -9.86
C LEU A 261 3.54 2.96 -11.04
N VAL A 262 4.19 4.12 -10.97
CA VAL A 262 5.18 4.54 -11.99
C VAL A 262 6.37 3.59 -12.01
N LEU A 263 6.92 3.21 -10.84
CA LEU A 263 8.01 2.25 -10.74
C LEU A 263 7.62 0.92 -11.39
N GLN A 264 6.44 0.39 -11.08
CA GLN A 264 5.96 -0.87 -11.65
C GLN A 264 5.73 -0.76 -13.17
N ALA A 265 5.28 0.40 -13.68
CA ALA A 265 5.16 0.63 -15.12
C ALA A 265 6.53 0.56 -15.82
N VAL A 266 7.55 1.16 -15.20
CA VAL A 266 8.94 1.08 -15.69
C VAL A 266 9.44 -0.36 -15.65
N VAL A 267 9.15 -1.11 -14.57
CA VAL A 267 9.52 -2.54 -14.46
C VAL A 267 8.83 -3.38 -15.54
N SER A 268 7.54 -3.17 -15.80
CA SER A 268 6.80 -3.86 -16.87
C SER A 268 7.44 -3.64 -18.24
N LEU A 269 7.85 -2.40 -18.53
CA LEU A 269 8.60 -2.08 -19.74
C LEU A 269 9.99 -2.76 -19.75
N ALA A 270 10.69 -2.76 -18.62
CA ALA A 270 12.01 -3.39 -18.49
C ALA A 270 11.96 -4.91 -18.73
N ILE A 271 10.93 -5.60 -18.21
CA ILE A 271 10.69 -7.04 -18.44
C ILE A 271 10.52 -7.31 -19.94
N TYR A 272 9.65 -6.55 -20.61
CA TYR A 272 9.44 -6.69 -22.04
C TYR A 272 10.73 -6.49 -22.84
N MET A 273 11.51 -5.44 -22.53
CA MET A 273 12.78 -5.16 -23.21
C MET A 273 13.83 -6.26 -22.96
N TRP A 274 13.90 -6.78 -21.74
CA TRP A 274 14.83 -7.86 -21.38
C TRP A 274 14.54 -9.14 -22.16
N PHE A 275 13.28 -9.58 -22.20
CA PHE A 275 12.89 -10.78 -22.95
C PHE A 275 12.98 -10.60 -24.46
N LYS A 276 12.74 -9.39 -24.97
CA LYS A 276 12.95 -9.07 -26.39
C LYS A 276 14.42 -9.23 -26.79
N LYS A 277 15.36 -8.90 -25.89
CA LYS A 277 16.80 -8.99 -26.16
C LYS A 277 17.35 -10.40 -25.92
N ASN A 278 16.95 -11.06 -24.83
CA ASN A 278 17.56 -12.29 -24.36
C ASN A 278 16.79 -13.55 -24.80
N GLY A 279 15.54 -13.41 -25.25
CA GLY A 279 14.67 -14.52 -25.60
C GLY A 279 14.23 -15.36 -24.40
N GLY A 280 13.44 -16.40 -24.68
CA GLY A 280 12.91 -17.33 -23.68
C GLY A 280 11.53 -16.94 -23.12
N GLY A 281 10.87 -17.88 -22.44
CA GLY A 281 9.55 -17.68 -21.82
C GLY A 281 8.36 -17.80 -22.78
N SER A 282 7.15 -17.85 -22.22
CA SER A 282 5.90 -17.89 -22.98
C SER A 282 5.45 -16.48 -23.38
N LEU A 283 4.74 -16.35 -24.51
CA LEU A 283 4.21 -15.06 -24.99
C LEU A 283 3.32 -14.36 -23.95
N LEU A 284 2.62 -15.13 -23.13
CA LEU A 284 1.84 -14.61 -22.02
C LEU A 284 2.71 -13.90 -20.98
N ALA A 285 3.79 -14.54 -20.55
CA ALA A 285 4.66 -14.02 -19.49
C ALA A 285 5.59 -12.89 -19.97
N THR A 286 5.95 -12.87 -21.25
CA THR A 286 7.01 -11.98 -21.77
C THR A 286 6.47 -10.77 -22.52
N VAL A 287 5.27 -10.85 -23.09
CA VAL A 287 4.68 -9.78 -23.91
C VAL A 287 3.32 -9.36 -23.38
N ILE A 288 2.37 -10.28 -23.28
CA ILE A 288 0.98 -9.93 -22.94
C ILE A 288 0.88 -9.37 -21.51
N ALA A 289 1.36 -10.11 -20.50
CA ALA A 289 1.22 -9.69 -19.12
C ALA A 289 1.97 -8.37 -18.81
N PRO A 290 3.23 -8.17 -19.26
CA PRO A 290 3.91 -6.89 -19.07
C PRO A 290 3.22 -5.71 -19.79
N LEU A 291 2.73 -5.90 -21.01
CA LEU A 291 2.03 -4.83 -21.73
C LEU A 291 0.69 -4.46 -21.10
N ILE A 292 -0.10 -5.45 -20.69
CA ILE A 292 -1.35 -5.19 -19.94
C ILE A 292 -1.04 -4.45 -18.65
N SER A 293 -0.05 -4.92 -17.88
CA SER A 293 0.35 -4.27 -16.63
C SER A 293 0.80 -2.82 -16.86
N LEU A 294 1.60 -2.58 -17.90
CA LEU A 294 2.05 -1.23 -18.28
C LEU A 294 0.88 -0.30 -18.59
N VAL A 295 -0.06 -0.74 -19.44
CA VAL A 295 -1.22 0.08 -19.81
C VAL A 295 -2.10 0.36 -18.58
N VAL A 296 -2.39 -0.66 -17.78
CA VAL A 296 -3.21 -0.51 -16.56
C VAL A 296 -2.56 0.47 -15.58
N GLN A 297 -1.25 0.34 -15.33
CA GLN A 297 -0.53 1.25 -14.43
C GLN A 297 -0.53 2.69 -14.94
N LEU A 298 -0.33 2.92 -16.25
CA LEU A 298 -0.40 4.26 -16.83
C LEU A 298 -1.80 4.87 -16.71
N VAL A 299 -2.85 4.08 -16.93
CA VAL A 299 -4.25 4.53 -16.76
C VAL A 299 -4.51 4.90 -15.29
N LEU A 300 -4.01 4.12 -14.34
CA LEU A 300 -4.18 4.41 -12.91
C LEU A 300 -3.42 5.66 -12.48
N VAL A 301 -2.18 5.84 -12.94
CA VAL A 301 -1.40 7.06 -12.67
C VAL A 301 -2.10 8.27 -13.27
N TYR A 302 -2.60 8.18 -14.50
CA TYR A 302 -3.40 9.25 -15.13
C TYR A 302 -4.64 9.57 -14.29
N THR A 303 -5.39 8.54 -13.90
CA THR A 303 -6.62 8.68 -13.11
C THR A 303 -6.34 9.32 -11.75
N LEU A 304 -5.25 8.94 -11.09
CA LEU A 304 -4.79 9.54 -9.83
C LEU A 304 -4.51 11.03 -10.01
N VAL A 305 -3.72 11.41 -11.03
CA VAL A 305 -3.35 12.81 -11.26
C VAL A 305 -4.57 13.65 -11.66
N ALA A 306 -5.45 13.11 -12.50
CA ALA A 306 -6.66 13.79 -12.96
C ALA A 306 -7.66 14.06 -11.82
N ASN A 307 -7.70 13.20 -10.79
CA ASN A 307 -8.64 13.28 -9.66
C ASN A 307 -7.97 13.69 -8.34
N LEU A 308 -6.78 14.29 -8.42
CA LEU A 308 -5.98 14.62 -7.25
C LEU A 308 -6.63 15.65 -6.31
N ALA A 309 -7.43 16.55 -6.87
CA ALA A 309 -8.21 17.52 -6.09
C ALA A 309 -9.25 16.84 -5.19
N THR A 310 -9.83 15.73 -5.66
CA THR A 310 -10.76 14.89 -4.90
C THR A 310 -10.02 14.04 -3.86
N LEU A 311 -8.85 13.50 -4.22
CA LEU A 311 -8.02 12.64 -3.36
C LEU A 311 -7.36 13.39 -2.19
N GLY A 312 -6.80 14.57 -2.45
CA GLY A 312 -5.99 15.32 -1.49
C GLY A 312 -6.65 16.58 -0.93
N GLY A 313 -7.91 16.82 -1.30
CA GLY A 313 -8.65 18.03 -0.98
C GLY A 313 -8.07 19.29 -1.63
N THR A 314 -8.50 20.47 -1.16
CA THR A 314 -8.02 21.77 -1.66
C THR A 314 -6.64 22.17 -1.13
N ASN A 315 -5.95 21.26 -0.44
CA ASN A 315 -4.67 21.52 0.22
C ASN A 315 -3.57 21.80 -0.83
N GLY A 316 -2.73 22.82 -0.56
CA GLY A 316 -1.63 23.20 -1.46
C GLY A 316 -0.63 22.06 -1.71
N PHE A 317 -0.43 21.18 -0.71
CA PHE A 317 0.42 20.00 -0.86
C PHE A 317 -0.14 18.99 -1.85
N ALA A 318 -1.46 18.76 -1.88
CA ALA A 318 -2.09 17.83 -2.82
C ALA A 318 -1.74 18.20 -4.27
N ARG A 319 -1.87 19.49 -4.61
CA ARG A 319 -1.50 20.00 -5.93
C ARG A 319 -0.01 19.85 -6.25
N SER A 320 0.85 19.79 -5.23
CA SER A 320 2.30 19.64 -5.40
C SER A 320 2.74 18.20 -5.64
N ILE A 321 1.91 17.19 -5.32
CA ILE A 321 2.29 15.76 -5.38
C ILE A 321 2.90 15.34 -6.73
N PRO A 322 2.34 15.69 -7.91
CA PRO A 322 2.90 15.24 -9.19
C PRO A 322 4.29 15.84 -9.43
N TYR A 323 4.49 17.09 -9.01
CA TYR A 323 5.77 17.79 -9.13
C TYR A 323 6.82 17.21 -8.17
N VAL A 324 6.43 16.92 -6.92
CA VAL A 324 7.29 16.25 -5.93
C VAL A 324 7.68 14.86 -6.42
N GLY A 325 6.72 14.08 -6.91
CA GLY A 325 6.98 12.77 -7.48
C GLY A 325 7.93 12.82 -8.68
N LEU A 326 7.71 13.76 -9.61
CA LEU A 326 8.59 13.97 -10.75
C LEU A 326 9.99 14.39 -10.30
N ALA A 327 10.11 15.27 -9.31
CA ALA A 327 11.40 15.69 -8.77
C ALA A 327 12.16 14.50 -8.17
N ILE A 328 11.49 13.62 -7.42
CA ILE A 328 12.10 12.39 -6.87
C ILE A 328 12.64 11.49 -8.00
N LEU A 329 11.85 11.29 -9.06
CA LEU A 329 12.26 10.49 -10.22
C LEU A 329 13.46 11.11 -10.95
N ILE A 330 13.43 12.42 -11.19
CA ILE A 330 14.52 13.15 -11.85
C ILE A 330 15.80 13.07 -11.01
N VAL A 331 15.72 13.32 -9.71
CA VAL A 331 16.87 13.23 -8.79
C VAL A 331 17.45 11.82 -8.80
N GLY A 332 16.60 10.78 -8.75
CA GLY A 332 17.03 9.39 -8.83
C GLY A 332 17.74 9.07 -10.16
N LEU A 333 17.22 9.54 -11.28
CA LEU A 333 17.83 9.37 -12.61
C LEU A 333 19.18 10.08 -12.70
N ILE A 334 19.23 11.36 -12.29
CA ILE A 334 20.48 12.13 -12.25
C ILE A 334 21.51 11.40 -11.40
N TRP A 335 21.13 10.95 -10.20
CA TRP A 335 22.02 10.21 -9.33
C TRP A 335 22.53 8.92 -9.97
N GLY A 336 21.66 8.17 -10.66
CA GLY A 336 22.06 6.98 -11.41
C GLY A 336 23.09 7.27 -12.51
N PHE A 337 22.91 8.35 -13.28
CA PHE A 337 23.88 8.76 -14.30
C PHE A 337 25.18 9.26 -13.70
N VAL A 338 25.12 10.03 -12.61
CA VAL A 338 26.31 10.46 -11.86
C VAL A 338 27.08 9.24 -11.37
N LEU A 339 26.41 8.29 -10.71
CA LEU A 339 27.04 7.08 -10.19
C LEU A 339 27.67 6.24 -11.30
N ARG A 340 27.01 6.13 -12.46
CA ARG A 340 27.57 5.46 -13.64
C ARG A 340 28.90 6.06 -14.10
N SER A 341 29.07 7.38 -13.93
CA SER A 341 30.29 8.09 -14.33
C SER A 341 31.36 8.13 -13.23
N THR A 342 30.99 8.32 -11.98
CA THR A 342 31.92 8.53 -10.85
C THR A 342 32.33 7.22 -10.18
N ASN A 343 31.44 6.24 -10.12
CA ASN A 343 31.71 4.92 -9.56
C ASN A 343 31.03 3.80 -10.39
N PRO A 344 31.58 3.48 -11.57
CA PRO A 344 31.04 2.44 -12.45
C PRO A 344 30.94 1.06 -11.78
N LYS A 345 31.81 0.78 -10.81
CA LYS A 345 31.78 -0.48 -10.04
C LYS A 345 30.53 -0.55 -9.16
N ALA A 346 30.22 0.51 -8.41
CA ALA A 346 28.99 0.56 -7.62
C ALA A 346 27.74 0.48 -8.51
N TYR A 347 27.73 1.20 -9.64
CA TYR A 347 26.63 1.13 -10.60
C TYR A 347 26.42 -0.29 -11.17
N GLY A 348 27.52 -1.00 -11.47
CA GLY A 348 27.47 -2.37 -11.98
C GLY A 348 27.01 -3.40 -10.93
N ASN A 349 27.20 -3.11 -9.64
CA ASN A 349 26.80 -3.99 -8.54
C ASN A 349 25.32 -3.86 -8.14
N ILE A 350 24.58 -2.89 -8.70
CA ILE A 350 23.18 -2.65 -8.34
C ILE A 350 22.35 -3.92 -8.61
N GLY A 351 21.67 -4.41 -7.57
CA GLY A 351 20.76 -5.55 -7.68
C GLY A 351 21.44 -6.93 -7.70
N HIS A 352 22.73 -7.02 -7.40
CA HIS A 352 23.41 -8.31 -7.20
C HIS A 352 23.02 -8.93 -5.85
N MET A 353 22.55 -10.18 -5.88
CA MET A 353 22.26 -10.96 -4.66
C MET A 353 23.56 -11.41 -4.00
N VAL A 354 23.60 -11.49 -2.67
CA VAL A 354 24.81 -11.81 -1.88
C VAL A 354 25.47 -13.15 -2.27
N ASN A 355 24.69 -14.06 -2.86
CA ASN A 355 25.11 -15.43 -3.17
C ASN A 355 25.51 -15.68 -4.64
N GLU A 356 25.70 -14.65 -5.47
CA GLU A 356 26.20 -14.80 -6.84
C GLU A 356 27.74 -14.63 -6.95
N GLY A 357 28.46 -15.02 -5.90
CA GLY A 357 29.93 -14.99 -5.82
C GLY A 357 30.56 -16.37 -5.95
#